data_AF-A0A379TES8-F1
#
_entry.id   AF-A0A379TES8-F1
#
_cell.length_a   1.000
_cell.length_b   1.000
_cell.length_c   1.000
_cell.angle_alpha   90.00
_cell.angle_beta   90.00
_cell.angle_gamma   90.00
#
_symmetry.space_group_name_H-M   'P 1'
#
loop_
_entity.id
_entity.type
_entity.pdbx_description
1 polymer ?
#
loop_
_entity_poly.entity_id
_entity_poly.type
_entity_poly.pdbx_seq_one_letter_code
_entity_poly.pdbx_strand_id
1 'polypeptide(L)'
;MAGMTVGLLLTAFIAWYAANTPAVMMFVFSSKITFFGLIIAQLALVFVLSGLVHKLSAGMATTLFMLYSALTGLTLSSIFVVYTYSSIASTFVVTGGMFGVMSLYGYTTKRDLSGFGNMLFMALIGIVLASLVNFWLKSETLMWIVTYIGVIVFVGLTAYDTQKLEKYRRAN
;
A
#
# COMPACT_ATOMS: atom_id res chain seq x y z
N MET A 1 8.54 11.84 -3.88
CA MET A 1 8.51 11.10 -2.60
C MET A 1 7.70 11.81 -1.52
N ALA A 2 7.94 13.11 -1.24
CA ALA A 2 7.21 13.84 -0.18
C ALA A 2 5.67 13.73 -0.27
N GLY A 3 5.08 13.82 -1.47
CA GLY A 3 3.63 13.66 -1.66
C GLY A 3 3.08 12.29 -1.26
N MET A 4 3.85 11.21 -1.47
CA MET A 4 3.43 9.86 -1.09
C MET A 4 3.42 9.68 0.43
N THR A 5 4.44 10.21 1.13
CA THR A 5 4.50 10.19 2.60
C THR A 5 3.31 10.93 3.21
N VAL A 6 2.98 12.11 2.68
CA VAL A 6 1.81 12.88 3.15
C VAL A 6 0.51 12.12 2.91
N GLY A 7 0.32 11.50 1.74
CA GLY A 7 -0.87 10.68 1.46
C GLY A 7 -1.02 9.47 2.38
N LEU A 8 0.08 8.80 2.71
CA LEU A 8 0.07 7.67 3.66
C LEU A 8 -0.25 8.12 5.09
N LEU A 9 0.33 9.24 5.54
CA LEU A 9 0.00 9.82 6.84
C LEU A 9 -1.45 10.28 6.92
N LEU A 10 -1.98 10.87 5.84
CA LEU A 10 -3.38 11.23 5.73
C LEU A 10 -4.28 10.00 5.83
N THR A 11 -3.97 8.94 5.08
CA THR A 11 -4.70 7.66 5.13
C THR A 11 -4.75 7.12 6.56
N ALA A 12 -3.61 7.06 7.24
CA ALA A 12 -3.52 6.58 8.63
C ALA A 12 -4.32 7.44 9.60
N PHE A 13 -4.21 8.77 9.47
CA PHE A 13 -4.96 9.72 10.29
C PHE A 13 -6.47 9.59 10.09
N ILE A 14 -6.94 9.52 8.84
CA ILE A 14 -8.37 9.37 8.54
C ILE A 14 -8.90 8.03 9.04
N ALA A 15 -8.14 6.94 8.89
CA ALA A 15 -8.52 5.64 9.41
C ALA A 15 -8.68 5.66 10.94
N TRP A 16 -7.71 6.24 11.65
CA TRP A 16 -7.78 6.41 13.10
C TRP A 16 -8.93 7.33 13.53
N TYR A 17 -9.11 8.47 12.86
CA TYR A 17 -10.18 9.42 13.15
C TYR A 17 -11.57 8.81 12.94
N ALA A 18 -11.76 8.09 11.83
CA ALA A 18 -13.00 7.37 11.54
C ALA A 18 -13.28 6.27 12.56
N ALA A 19 -12.24 5.55 12.99
CA ALA A 19 -12.36 4.51 14.01
C ALA A 19 -12.76 5.05 15.39
N ASN A 20 -12.33 6.26 15.73
CA ASN A 20 -12.63 6.91 17.03
C ASN A 20 -13.88 7.79 17.00
N THR A 21 -14.54 7.95 15.85
CA THR A 21 -15.74 8.80 15.72
C THR A 21 -16.96 7.93 15.42
N PRO A 22 -17.85 7.69 16.40
CA PRO A 22 -19.01 6.81 16.23
C PRO A 22 -19.90 7.19 15.04
N ALA A 23 -20.08 8.50 14.78
CA ALA A 23 -20.87 8.97 13.65
C ALA A 23 -20.26 8.59 12.29
N VAL A 24 -18.93 8.65 12.15
CA VAL A 24 -18.22 8.30 10.92
C VAL A 24 -18.21 6.79 10.73
N MET A 25 -17.94 6.04 11.81
CA MET A 25 -18.00 4.58 11.78
C MET A 25 -19.40 4.09 11.42
N MET A 26 -20.45 4.66 12.04
CA MET A 26 -21.82 4.36 11.65
C MET A 26 -22.09 4.76 10.20
N PHE A 27 -21.62 5.89 9.70
CA PHE A 27 -21.80 6.22 8.28
C PHE A 27 -21.15 5.19 7.34
N VAL A 28 -19.89 4.82 7.60
CA VAL A 28 -19.11 3.87 6.77
C VAL A 28 -19.74 2.47 6.79
N PHE A 29 -20.26 2.03 7.94
CA PHE A 29 -20.81 0.68 8.12
C PHE A 29 -22.33 0.60 8.19
N SER A 30 -23.05 1.72 8.07
CA SER A 30 -24.53 1.79 8.17
C SER A 30 -25.21 0.96 7.09
N SER A 31 -24.65 0.96 5.88
CA SER A 31 -25.17 0.18 4.78
C SER A 31 -24.05 -0.45 3.96
N LYS A 32 -24.28 -1.69 3.51
CA LYS A 32 -23.44 -2.35 2.50
C LYS A 32 -23.28 -1.46 1.26
N ILE A 33 -24.31 -0.69 0.90
CA ILE A 33 -24.29 0.24 -0.24
C ILE A 33 -23.25 1.34 -0.02
N THR A 34 -23.20 1.95 1.17
CA THR A 34 -22.21 3.00 1.47
C THR A 34 -20.79 2.44 1.41
N PHE A 35 -20.55 1.28 2.03
CA PHE A 35 -19.23 0.64 2.02
C PHE A 35 -18.76 0.28 0.60
N PHE A 36 -19.59 -0.39 -0.19
CA PHE A 36 -19.25 -0.70 -1.59
C PHE A 36 -19.18 0.55 -2.46
N GLY A 37 -19.99 1.58 -2.18
CA GLY A 37 -19.90 2.88 -2.85
C GLY A 37 -18.55 3.56 -2.64
N LEU A 38 -18.00 3.50 -1.43
CA LEU A 38 -16.65 3.99 -1.13
C LEU A 38 -15.57 3.23 -1.92
N ILE A 39 -15.69 1.90 -2.02
CA ILE A 39 -14.77 1.06 -2.81
C ILE A 39 -14.86 1.42 -4.30
N ILE A 40 -16.06 1.57 -4.84
CA ILE A 40 -16.27 1.93 -6.26
C ILE A 40 -15.69 3.32 -6.53
N ALA A 41 -15.93 4.30 -5.65
CA ALA A 41 -15.37 5.63 -5.77
C ALA A 41 -13.83 5.60 -5.75
N GLN A 42 -13.26 4.80 -4.84
CA GLN A 42 -11.81 4.60 -4.73
C GLN A 42 -11.22 3.99 -6.01
N LEU A 43 -11.85 2.96 -6.58
CA LEU A 43 -11.45 2.37 -7.86
C LEU A 43 -11.56 3.36 -9.01
N ALA A 44 -12.66 4.11 -9.10
CA ALA A 44 -12.85 5.15 -10.11
C ALA A 44 -11.73 6.19 -10.07
N LEU A 45 -11.34 6.64 -8.88
CA LEU A 45 -10.21 7.57 -8.71
C LEU A 45 -8.89 6.97 -9.18
N VAL A 46 -8.62 5.68 -8.92
CA VAL A 46 -7.39 5.01 -9.40
C VAL A 46 -7.38 4.95 -10.92
N PHE A 47 -8.49 4.63 -11.56
CA PHE A 47 -8.58 4.61 -13.02
C PHE A 47 -8.40 6.01 -13.63
N VAL A 48 -9.01 7.03 -13.04
CA VAL A 48 -8.84 8.43 -13.45
C VAL A 48 -7.38 8.87 -13.31
N LEU A 49 -6.76 8.62 -12.14
CA LEU A 49 -5.37 8.95 -11.91
C LEU A 49 -4.47 8.19 -12.90
N SER A 50 -4.64 6.88 -13.04
CA SER A 50 -3.77 6.05 -13.90
C SER A 50 -3.92 6.37 -15.39
N GLY A 51 -5.15 6.61 -15.85
CA GLY A 51 -5.45 6.84 -17.27
C GLY A 51 -5.27 8.30 -17.73
N LEU A 52 -5.40 9.26 -16.82
CA LEU A 52 -5.36 10.70 -17.14
C LEU A 52 -4.17 11.43 -16.51
N VAL A 53 -3.24 10.76 -15.83
CA VAL A 53 -2.07 11.41 -15.20
C VAL A 53 -1.31 12.34 -16.17
N HIS A 54 -1.20 11.96 -17.44
CA HIS A 54 -0.49 12.75 -18.46
C HIS A 54 -1.26 14.00 -18.92
N LYS A 55 -2.56 14.10 -18.63
CA LYS A 55 -3.44 15.23 -19.01
C LYS A 55 -3.80 16.12 -17.82
N LEU A 56 -3.52 15.68 -16.59
CA LEU A 56 -3.84 16.42 -15.37
C LEU A 56 -2.72 17.40 -15.03
N SER A 57 -3.09 18.59 -14.54
CA SER A 57 -2.12 19.48 -13.92
C SER A 57 -1.56 18.86 -12.64
N ALA A 58 -0.32 19.21 -12.27
CA ALA A 58 0.32 18.69 -11.06
C ALA A 58 -0.52 18.94 -9.79
N GLY A 59 -1.18 20.10 -9.71
CA GLY A 59 -2.10 20.44 -8.62
C GLY A 59 -3.33 19.53 -8.57
N MET A 60 -3.99 19.31 -9.70
CA MET A 60 -5.17 18.44 -9.76
C MET A 60 -4.83 16.99 -9.44
N ALA A 61 -3.72 16.47 -9.98
CA ALA A 61 -3.25 15.12 -9.69
C ALA A 61 -2.98 14.92 -8.18
N THR A 62 -2.38 15.93 -7.53
CA THR A 62 -2.13 15.91 -6.08
C THR A 62 -3.43 15.91 -5.29
N THR A 63 -4.40 16.76 -5.65
CA THR A 63 -5.71 16.81 -4.97
C THR A 63 -6.47 15.50 -5.09
N LEU A 64 -6.52 14.92 -6.29
CA LEU A 64 -7.17 13.62 -6.53
C LEU A 64 -6.47 12.50 -5.75
N PHE A 65 -5.14 12.53 -5.66
CA PHE A 65 -4.37 11.59 -4.85
C PHE A 65 -4.65 11.74 -3.34
N MET A 66 -4.80 12.97 -2.83
CA MET A 66 -5.18 13.20 -1.43
C MET A 66 -6.60 12.73 -1.14
N LEU A 67 -7.54 12.97 -2.06
CA LEU A 67 -8.91 12.47 -1.95
C LEU A 67 -8.93 10.93 -1.95
N TYR A 68 -8.18 10.31 -2.86
CA TYR A 68 -8.00 8.86 -2.88
C TYR A 68 -7.44 8.34 -1.56
N SER A 69 -6.42 9.00 -1.01
CA SER A 69 -5.82 8.64 0.29
C SER A 69 -6.81 8.76 1.44
N ALA A 70 -7.62 9.82 1.48
CA ALA A 70 -8.66 9.99 2.49
C ALA A 70 -9.75 8.91 2.41
N LEU A 71 -10.24 8.60 1.20
CA LEU A 71 -11.21 7.52 1.00
C LEU A 71 -10.63 6.16 1.39
N THR A 72 -9.36 5.93 1.06
CA THR A 72 -8.63 4.73 1.51
C THR A 72 -8.58 4.65 3.03
N GLY A 73 -8.34 5.76 3.72
CA GLY A 73 -8.37 5.81 5.18
C GLY A 73 -9.74 5.42 5.75
N LEU A 74 -10.82 5.94 5.15
CA LEU A 74 -12.17 5.59 5.57
C LEU A 74 -12.46 4.09 5.39
N THR A 75 -12.06 3.48 4.28
CA THR A 75 -12.27 2.04 4.05
C THR A 75 -11.40 1.18 4.97
N LEU A 76 -10.15 1.59 5.24
CA LEU A 76 -9.24 0.92 6.17
C LEU A 76 -9.61 1.07 7.64
N SER A 77 -10.50 2.00 8.00
CA SER A 77 -11.03 2.10 9.38
C SER A 77 -11.67 0.79 9.86
N SER A 78 -12.13 -0.06 8.94
CA SER A 78 -12.64 -1.42 9.21
C SER A 78 -11.63 -2.31 9.96
N ILE A 79 -10.33 -2.10 9.75
CA ILE A 79 -9.27 -2.90 10.39
C ILE A 79 -9.28 -2.67 11.91
N PHE A 80 -9.64 -1.47 12.38
CA PHE A 80 -9.74 -1.15 13.81
C PHE A 80 -10.92 -1.84 14.51
N VAL A 81 -11.87 -2.41 13.75
CA VAL A 81 -12.96 -3.22 14.31
C VAL A 81 -12.49 -4.64 14.61
N VAL A 82 -11.55 -5.16 13.82
CA VAL A 82 -11.12 -6.57 13.89
C VAL A 82 -9.82 -6.74 14.66
N TYR A 83 -8.91 -5.77 14.58
CA TYR A 83 -7.58 -5.83 15.17
C TYR A 83 -7.39 -4.81 16.28
N THR A 84 -6.51 -5.13 17.23
CA THR A 84 -6.19 -4.23 18.35
C THR A 84 -5.34 -3.04 17.89
N TYR A 85 -5.47 -1.90 18.58
CA TYR A 85 -4.64 -0.72 18.36
C TYR A 85 -3.14 -1.05 18.41
N SER A 86 -2.71 -1.90 19.35
CA SER A 86 -1.32 -2.31 19.47
C SER A 86 -0.84 -3.06 18.22
N SER A 87 -1.64 -3.98 17.68
CA SER A 87 -1.28 -4.76 16.48
C SER A 87 -1.19 -3.88 15.24
N ILE A 88 -2.11 -2.91 15.11
CA ILE A 88 -2.13 -1.97 13.99
C ILE A 88 -0.91 -1.05 14.06
N ALA A 89 -0.65 -0.45 15.23
CA ALA A 89 0.48 0.45 15.43
C ALA A 89 1.82 -0.25 15.21
N SER A 90 2.00 -1.46 15.76
CA SER A 90 3.24 -2.23 15.58
C SER A 90 3.45 -2.57 14.10
N THR A 91 2.42 -3.01 13.40
CA THR A 91 2.50 -3.36 11.97
C THR A 91 2.83 -2.13 11.13
N PHE A 92 2.22 -0.97 11.41
CA PHE A 92 2.49 0.27 10.70
C PHE A 92 3.94 0.75 10.89
N VAL A 93 4.44 0.76 12.13
CA VAL A 93 5.80 1.19 12.44
C VAL A 93 6.84 0.24 11.81
N VAL A 94 6.62 -1.08 11.90
CA VAL A 94 7.53 -2.07 11.31
C VAL A 94 7.55 -1.97 9.80
N THR A 95 6.39 -1.91 9.14
CA THR A 95 6.30 -1.81 7.67
C THR A 95 6.80 -0.47 7.15
N GLY A 96 6.44 0.65 7.79
CA GLY A 96 6.92 1.99 7.44
C GLY A 96 8.42 2.14 7.66
N GLY A 97 8.94 1.64 8.78
CA GLY A 97 10.38 1.63 9.08
C GLY A 97 11.16 0.79 8.06
N MET A 98 10.67 -0.41 7.74
CA MET A 98 11.24 -1.27 6.71
C MET A 98 11.28 -0.58 5.34
N PHE A 99 10.16 0.02 4.91
CA PHE A 99 10.10 0.77 3.67
C PHE A 99 11.11 1.93 3.66
N GLY A 100 11.17 2.70 4.75
CA GLY A 100 12.11 3.82 4.89
C GLY A 100 13.58 3.39 4.79
N VAL A 101 13.97 2.36 5.53
CA VAL A 101 15.33 1.80 5.49
C VAL A 101 15.69 1.28 4.09
N MET A 102 14.77 0.54 3.45
CA MET A 102 15.02 -0.06 2.14
C MET A 102 15.00 0.96 1.00
N SER A 103 14.20 2.01 1.13
CA SER A 103 14.22 3.15 0.21
C SER A 103 15.55 3.90 0.31
N LEU A 104 16.05 4.18 1.52
CA LEU A 104 17.38 4.76 1.73
C LEU A 104 18.49 3.85 1.15
N TYR A 105 18.39 2.55 1.36
CA TYR A 105 19.32 1.59 0.78
C TYR A 105 19.28 1.60 -0.76
N GLY A 106 18.09 1.55 -1.37
CA GLY A 106 17.93 1.62 -2.83
C GLY A 106 18.44 2.92 -3.45
N TYR A 107 18.35 4.04 -2.71
CA TYR A 107 18.87 5.34 -3.14
C TYR A 107 20.40 5.44 -3.04
N THR A 108 21.00 4.85 -2.00
CA THR A 108 22.44 4.96 -1.72
C THR A 108 23.28 3.85 -2.33
N THR A 109 22.67 2.70 -2.63
CA THR A 109 23.39 1.53 -3.13
C THR A 109 23.93 1.76 -4.54
N LYS A 110 25.20 1.43 -4.74
CA LYS A 110 25.89 1.47 -6.04
C LYS A 110 25.74 0.18 -6.84
N ARG A 111 25.19 -0.87 -6.23
CA ARG A 111 24.98 -2.17 -6.90
C ARG A 111 23.81 -2.04 -7.87
N ASP A 112 23.95 -2.58 -9.07
CA ASP A 112 22.86 -2.60 -10.02
C ASP A 112 21.82 -3.66 -9.62
N LEU A 113 20.65 -3.20 -9.16
CA LEU A 113 19.53 -4.07 -8.81
C LEU A 113 18.66 -4.39 -10.04
N SER A 114 18.95 -3.82 -11.22
CA SER A 114 18.13 -4.00 -12.42
C SER A 114 17.91 -5.47 -12.79
N GLY A 115 18.94 -6.32 -12.60
CA GLY A 115 18.84 -7.75 -12.87
C GLY A 115 17.94 -8.54 -11.90
N PHE A 116 17.70 -8.03 -10.69
CA PHE A 116 16.88 -8.70 -9.68
C PHE A 116 15.37 -8.45 -9.87
N GLY A 117 14.98 -7.38 -10.58
CA GLY A 117 13.57 -6.98 -10.72
C GLY A 117 12.68 -8.07 -11.30
N ASN A 118 13.10 -8.72 -12.41
CA ASN A 118 12.31 -9.77 -13.04
C ASN A 118 12.17 -11.01 -12.15
N MET A 119 13.24 -11.40 -11.44
CA MET A 119 13.20 -12.54 -10.52
C MET A 119 12.26 -12.26 -9.34
N LEU A 120 12.35 -11.07 -8.74
CA LEU A 120 11.48 -10.67 -7.63
C LEU A 120 10.02 -10.59 -8.05
N PHE A 121 9.74 -10.12 -9.28
CA PHE A 121 8.39 -10.11 -9.83
C PHE A 121 7.85 -11.54 -10.06
N MET A 122 8.66 -12.46 -10.59
CA MET A 122 8.28 -13.87 -10.70
C MET A 122 8.02 -14.50 -9.31
N ALA A 123 8.84 -14.18 -8.32
CA ALA A 123 8.65 -14.65 -6.94
C ALA A 123 7.33 -14.12 -6.34
N LEU A 124 6.98 -12.85 -6.62
CA LEU A 124 5.70 -12.27 -6.22
C LEU A 124 4.50 -13.04 -6.80
N ILE A 125 4.56 -13.42 -8.09
CA ILE A 125 3.52 -14.26 -8.71
C ILE A 125 3.44 -15.62 -7.98
N GLY A 126 4.59 -16.23 -7.68
CA GLY A 126 4.65 -17.48 -6.92
C GLY A 126 3.98 -17.39 -5.55
N ILE A 127 4.22 -16.29 -4.81
CA ILE A 127 3.57 -15.99 -3.53
C ILE A 127 2.03 -15.89 -3.69
N VAL A 128 1.55 -15.20 -4.73
CA VAL A 128 0.11 -15.07 -4.99
C VAL A 128 -0.51 -16.43 -5.28
N LEU A 129 0.11 -17.24 -6.15
CA LEU A 129 -0.37 -18.58 -6.46
C LEU A 129 -0.36 -19.50 -5.22
N ALA A 130 0.72 -19.47 -4.42
CA ALA A 130 0.80 -20.23 -3.18
C ALA A 130 -0.30 -19.80 -2.18
N SER A 131 -0.57 -18.49 -2.09
CA SER A 131 -1.65 -17.96 -1.26
C SER A 131 -3.02 -18.43 -1.73
N LEU A 132 -3.25 -18.47 -3.04
CA LEU A 132 -4.48 -19.03 -3.63
C LEU A 132 -4.63 -20.50 -3.26
N VAL A 133 -3.60 -21.32 -3.48
CA VAL A 133 -3.61 -22.74 -3.11
C VAL A 133 -3.85 -22.94 -1.61
N ASN A 134 -3.31 -22.08 -0.75
CA ASN A 134 -3.51 -22.18 0.70
C ASN A 134 -4.96 -21.98 1.15
N PHE A 135 -5.83 -21.33 0.35
CA PHE A 135 -7.25 -21.22 0.72
C PHE A 135 -7.93 -22.58 0.81
N TRP A 136 -7.51 -23.55 -0.01
CA TRP A 136 -8.03 -24.92 0.04
C TRP A 136 -7.28 -25.79 1.06
N LEU A 137 -5.94 -25.68 1.10
CA LEU A 137 -5.11 -26.48 2.00
C LEU A 137 -5.24 -26.08 3.48
N LYS A 138 -5.45 -24.78 3.74
CA LYS A 138 -5.48 -24.17 5.09
C LYS A 138 -4.27 -24.57 5.95
N SER A 139 -3.09 -24.67 5.32
CA SER A 139 -1.86 -25.10 5.98
C SER A 139 -1.22 -23.93 6.72
N GLU A 140 -1.01 -24.10 8.03
CA GLU A 140 -0.33 -23.12 8.87
C GLU A 140 1.16 -22.98 8.47
N THR A 141 1.84 -24.08 8.17
CA THR A 141 3.23 -24.06 7.72
C THR A 141 3.38 -23.27 6.42
N LEU A 142 2.49 -23.49 5.46
CA LEU A 142 2.53 -22.78 4.18
C LEU A 142 2.23 -21.29 4.36
N MET A 143 1.32 -20.93 5.28
CA MET A 143 1.06 -19.54 5.65
C MET A 143 2.33 -18.84 6.15
N TRP A 144 3.06 -19.44 7.11
CA TRP A 144 4.29 -18.86 7.64
C TRP A 144 5.38 -18.70 6.57
N ILE A 145 5.57 -19.72 5.72
CA ILE A 145 6.53 -19.66 4.59
C ILE A 145 6.17 -18.49 3.66
N VAL A 146 4.91 -18.39 3.25
CA VAL A 146 4.42 -17.33 2.37
C VAL A 146 4.62 -15.95 3.02
N THR A 147 4.34 -15.80 4.31
CA THR A 147 4.56 -14.54 5.04
C THR A 147 6.02 -14.12 5.03
N TYR A 148 6.96 -15.00 5.40
CA TYR A 148 8.38 -14.65 5.46
C TYR A 148 8.98 -14.38 4.07
N ILE A 149 8.69 -15.24 3.08
CA ILE A 149 9.15 -15.03 1.71
C ILE A 149 8.54 -13.75 1.13
N GLY A 150 7.25 -13.50 1.41
CA GLY A 150 6.56 -12.27 1.04
C GLY A 150 7.30 -11.04 1.52
N VAL A 151 7.63 -10.97 2.81
CA VAL A 151 8.40 -9.86 3.39
C VAL A 151 9.74 -9.66 2.65
N ILE A 152 10.51 -10.73 2.39
CA ILE A 152 11.80 -10.64 1.69
C ILE A 152 11.62 -10.12 0.25
N VAL A 153 10.62 -10.62 -0.48
CA VAL A 153 10.35 -10.21 -1.86
C VAL A 153 9.93 -8.75 -1.92
N PHE A 154 9.01 -8.30 -1.05
CA PHE A 154 8.57 -6.91 -0.99
C PHE A 154 9.71 -5.94 -0.61
N VAL A 155 10.61 -6.35 0.27
CA VAL A 155 11.83 -5.60 0.59
C VAL A 155 12.70 -5.41 -0.66
N GLY A 156 12.98 -6.51 -1.38
CA GLY A 156 13.77 -6.46 -2.61
C GLY A 156 13.13 -5.57 -3.66
N LEU A 157 11.82 -5.69 -3.86
CA LEU A 157 11.05 -4.86 -4.81
C LEU A 157 11.09 -3.38 -4.41
N THR A 158 10.97 -3.06 -3.11
CA THR A 158 11.04 -1.67 -2.62
C THR A 158 12.38 -1.01 -2.94
N ALA A 159 13.49 -1.74 -2.72
CA ALA A 159 14.83 -1.26 -3.04
C ALA A 159 15.02 -1.09 -4.56
N TYR A 160 14.54 -2.06 -5.36
CA TYR A 160 14.57 -2.01 -6.82
C TYR A 160 13.77 -0.82 -7.37
N ASP A 161 12.54 -0.62 -6.91
CA ASP A 161 11.66 0.45 -7.36
C ASP A 161 12.24 1.83 -7.00
N THR A 162 12.79 1.97 -5.79
CA THR A 162 13.46 3.22 -5.39
C THR A 162 14.67 3.51 -6.28
N GLN A 163 15.50 2.50 -6.55
CA GLN A 163 16.66 2.66 -7.42
C GLN A 163 16.23 3.01 -8.85
N LYS A 164 15.18 2.37 -9.38
CA LYS A 164 14.64 2.63 -10.71
C LYS A 164 14.17 4.08 -10.84
N LEU A 165 13.44 4.60 -9.86
CA LEU A 165 13.02 6.01 -9.82
C LEU A 165 14.22 6.97 -9.82
N GLU A 166 15.27 6.67 -9.05
CA GLU A 166 16.48 7.48 -9.02
C GLU A 166 17.22 7.47 -10.36
N LYS A 167 17.31 6.31 -11.02
CA LYS A 167 17.92 6.20 -12.36
C LYS A 167 17.16 7.06 -13.38
N TYR A 168 15.82 7.04 -13.37
CA TYR A 168 15.03 7.93 -14.23
C TYR A 168 15.25 9.41 -13.91
N ARG A 169 15.35 9.78 -12.63
CA ARG A 169 15.63 11.17 -12.22
C ARG A 169 17.02 11.65 -12.67
N ARG A 170 18.02 10.78 -12.71
CA ARG A 170 19.38 11.14 -13.17
C ARG A 170 19.52 11.21 -14.69
N ALA A 171 18.61 10.56 -15.43
CA ALA A 171 18.66 10.48 -16.89
C ALA A 171 17.91 11.63 -17.59
N ASN A 172 17.07 12.37 -16.86
CA ASN A 172 16.36 13.60 -17.28
C ASN A 172 16.94 14.81 -16.55
#